data_AF-A0A0Q8FQ22-F1
#
_entry.id   AF-A0A0Q8FQ22-F1
#
_cell.length_a   1.000
_cell.length_b   1.000
_cell.length_c   1.000
_cell.angle_alpha   90.00
_cell.angle_beta   90.00
_cell.angle_gamma   90.00
#
_symmetry.space_group_name_H-M   'P 1'
#
loop_
_entity.id
_entity.type
_entity.pdbx_description
1 polymer ?
#
loop_
_entity_poly.entity_id
_entity_poly.type
_entity_poly.pdbx_seq_one_letter_code
_entity_poly.pdbx_strand_id
1 'polypeptide(L)'
;MNDSKDRVAEALDLLNLHYEQFHAMVPVARETGHPVPMDTRGWSQILISVLTGLSGLARKKGADLKDGSDVKAANTWEAIDTPRFNGVIKAGTKSATSDTLASLDGMPFLFLVMWDQTKEKAARCRIWCVRPQADPRFRAMCEAWYAARASGAISSTNFQLHPPRGLDANAIRNTFGNLHYPLLFCAIRSGDRYDVKTYDPEVLPNGLCTLGDDAAAAEILVHEGVEDLFTATEERT
;
A
#
# COMPACT_ATOMS: atom_id res chain seq x y z
N MET A 1 28.39 -1.65 6.13
CA MET A 1 27.05 -1.85 5.56
C MET A 1 26.65 -3.27 5.94
N ASN A 2 25.60 -3.45 6.75
CA ASN A 2 25.07 -4.79 7.06
C ASN A 2 24.64 -5.48 5.76
N ASP A 3 24.94 -6.78 5.65
CA ASP A 3 24.56 -7.59 4.51
C ASP A 3 23.02 -7.65 4.41
N SER A 4 22.51 -7.88 3.21
CA SER A 4 21.07 -8.04 2.96
C SER A 4 20.45 -9.12 3.83
N LYS A 5 21.20 -10.17 4.17
CA LYS A 5 20.74 -11.25 5.06
C LYS A 5 20.55 -10.77 6.50
N ASP A 6 21.43 -9.90 6.99
CA ASP A 6 21.35 -9.37 8.35
C ASP A 6 20.10 -8.50 8.51
N ARG A 7 19.77 -7.69 7.50
CA ARG A 7 18.56 -6.84 7.50
C ARG A 7 17.26 -7.64 7.51
N VAL A 8 17.21 -8.77 6.79
CA VAL A 8 16.03 -9.64 6.81
C VAL A 8 15.87 -10.29 8.17
N ALA A 9 16.96 -10.76 8.80
CA ALA A 9 16.91 -11.31 10.15
C ALA A 9 16.40 -10.27 11.18
N GLU A 10 16.99 -9.06 11.17
CA GLU A 10 16.54 -7.95 12.03
C GLU A 10 15.07 -7.58 11.79
N ALA A 11 14.61 -7.62 10.53
CA ALA A 11 13.21 -7.39 10.20
C ALA A 11 12.31 -8.47 10.82
N LEU A 12 12.67 -9.75 10.72
CA LEU A 12 11.89 -10.84 11.33
C LEU A 12 11.82 -10.71 12.86
N ASP A 13 12.89 -10.31 13.52
CA ASP A 13 12.89 -10.04 14.97
C ASP A 13 11.93 -8.90 15.32
N LEU A 14 11.92 -7.82 14.53
CA LEU A 14 10.98 -6.71 14.70
C LEU A 14 9.53 -7.16 14.49
N LEU A 15 9.25 -8.03 13.52
CA LEU A 15 7.91 -8.58 13.30
C LEU A 15 7.44 -9.43 14.48
N ASN A 16 8.32 -10.26 15.05
CA ASN A 16 8.03 -11.07 16.23
C ASN A 16 7.68 -10.16 17.41
N LEU A 17 8.51 -9.15 17.69
CA LEU A 17 8.29 -8.22 18.78
C LEU A 17 6.96 -7.46 18.60
N HIS A 18 6.67 -6.94 17.41
CA HIS A 18 5.41 -6.24 17.14
C HIS A 18 4.19 -7.14 17.42
N TYR A 19 4.23 -8.38 16.94
CA TYR A 19 3.16 -9.35 17.15
C TYR A 19 2.96 -9.67 18.63
N GLU A 20 4.04 -9.95 19.37
CA GLU A 20 3.99 -10.23 20.80
C GLU A 20 3.41 -9.06 21.59
N GLN A 21 3.89 -7.84 21.34
CA GLN A 21 3.38 -6.63 22.00
C GLN A 21 1.91 -6.38 21.69
N PHE A 22 1.49 -6.60 20.44
CA PHE A 22 0.08 -6.48 20.05
C PHE A 22 -0.79 -7.46 20.85
N HIS A 23 -0.44 -8.74 20.80
CA HIS A 23 -1.25 -9.79 21.40
C HIS A 23 -1.20 -9.82 22.92
N ALA A 24 -0.11 -9.35 23.55
CA ALA A 24 -0.05 -9.15 24.99
C ALA A 24 -1.07 -8.13 25.50
N MET A 25 -1.40 -7.11 24.69
CA MET A 25 -2.36 -6.07 25.06
C MET A 25 -3.82 -6.41 24.72
N VAL A 26 -4.08 -7.41 23.88
CA VAL A 26 -5.43 -7.81 23.46
C VAL A 26 -6.36 -8.10 24.65
N PRO A 27 -5.98 -8.90 25.67
CA PRO A 27 -6.87 -9.20 26.79
C PRO A 27 -7.33 -7.94 27.54
N VAL A 28 -6.39 -7.04 27.85
CA VAL A 28 -6.66 -5.79 28.58
C VAL A 28 -7.50 -4.84 27.74
N ALA A 29 -7.20 -4.71 26.44
CA ALA A 29 -7.95 -3.87 25.52
C ALA A 29 -9.42 -4.34 25.43
N ARG A 30 -9.63 -5.66 25.29
CA ARG A 30 -10.98 -6.26 25.25
C ARG A 30 -11.73 -6.08 26.57
N GLU A 31 -11.09 -6.35 27.70
CA GLU A 31 -11.69 -6.20 29.03
C GLU A 31 -12.14 -4.76 29.30
N THR A 32 -11.33 -3.79 28.86
CA THR A 32 -11.60 -2.36 29.06
C THR A 32 -12.43 -1.73 27.94
N GLY A 33 -12.80 -2.47 26.90
CA GLY A 33 -13.56 -1.97 25.75
C GLY A 33 -12.81 -0.98 24.85
N HIS A 34 -11.48 -0.96 24.90
CA HIS A 34 -10.63 -0.09 24.07
C HIS A 34 -10.07 -0.84 22.86
N PRO A 35 -9.74 -0.14 21.76
CA PRO A 35 -8.91 -0.72 20.72
C PRO A 35 -7.53 -1.06 21.28
N VAL A 36 -6.88 -2.09 20.74
CA VAL A 36 -5.49 -2.42 21.10
C VAL A 36 -4.60 -1.21 20.77
N PRO A 37 -3.86 -0.66 21.75
CA PRO A 37 -3.09 0.56 21.56
C PRO A 37 -1.82 0.26 20.76
N MET A 38 -1.90 0.29 19.43
CA MET A 38 -0.76 -0.01 18.57
C MET A 38 -0.54 1.03 17.46
N ASP A 39 0.62 1.67 17.48
CA ASP A 39 1.06 2.57 16.40
C ASP A 39 1.64 1.76 15.23
N THR A 40 0.74 1.17 14.44
CA THR A 40 1.16 0.36 13.29
C THR A 40 1.95 1.18 12.26
N ARG A 41 1.74 2.51 12.18
CA ARG A 41 2.51 3.38 11.29
C ARG A 41 3.97 3.46 11.74
N GLY A 42 4.22 3.74 13.02
CA GLY A 42 5.57 3.80 13.58
C GLY A 42 6.34 2.48 13.38
N TRP A 43 5.71 1.34 13.67
CA TRP A 43 6.29 0.02 13.42
C TRP A 43 6.65 -0.21 11.95
N SER A 44 5.76 0.21 11.04
CA SER A 44 5.97 0.07 9.60
C SER A 44 7.14 0.93 9.12
N GLN A 45 7.30 2.17 9.62
CA GLN A 45 8.42 3.04 9.27
C GLN A 45 9.78 2.46 9.71
N ILE A 46 9.84 1.91 10.93
CA ILE A 46 11.04 1.24 11.44
C ILE A 46 11.35 0.00 10.60
N LEU A 47 10.34 -0.83 10.30
CA LEU A 47 10.50 -2.02 9.48
C LEU A 47 11.08 -1.71 8.10
N ILE A 48 10.56 -0.67 7.43
CA ILE A 48 11.10 -0.22 6.14
C ILE A 48 12.54 0.26 6.30
N SER A 49 12.84 1.00 7.37
CA SER A 49 14.19 1.50 7.63
C SER A 49 15.19 0.34 7.81
N VAL A 50 14.81 -0.72 8.53
CA VAL A 50 15.61 -1.93 8.72
C VAL A 50 15.85 -2.64 7.37
N LEU A 51 14.80 -2.89 6.60
CA LEU A 51 14.89 -3.62 5.33
C LEU A 51 15.68 -2.87 4.25
N THR A 52 15.49 -1.56 4.14
CA THR A 52 16.03 -0.75 3.04
C THR A 52 17.32 -0.02 3.42
N GLY A 53 17.56 0.20 4.72
CA GLY A 53 18.62 1.08 5.21
C GLY A 53 18.27 2.57 5.12
N LEU A 54 17.08 2.93 4.63
CA LEU A 54 16.61 4.31 4.58
C LEU A 54 16.33 4.80 6.01
N SER A 55 16.94 5.91 6.42
CA SER A 55 16.70 6.45 7.75
C SER A 55 15.38 7.22 7.83
N GLY A 56 14.72 7.18 8.99
CA GLY A 56 13.65 8.12 9.32
C GLY A 56 14.15 9.56 9.52
N LEU A 57 13.21 10.47 9.79
CA LEU A 57 13.49 11.91 10.03
C LEU A 57 13.94 12.27 11.45
N ALA A 58 14.02 11.29 12.36
CA ALA A 58 14.08 11.53 13.80
C ALA A 58 12.90 12.41 14.25
N ARG A 59 13.13 13.44 15.09
CA ARG A 59 12.07 14.31 15.64
C ARG A 59 11.72 15.51 14.74
N LYS A 60 11.89 15.38 13.42
CA LYS A 60 11.60 16.45 12.45
C LYS A 60 10.28 16.20 11.74
N LYS A 61 9.59 17.28 11.35
CA LYS A 61 8.40 17.21 10.50
C LYS A 61 8.81 16.95 9.05
N GLY A 62 8.02 16.19 8.31
CA GLY A 62 8.24 15.94 6.89
C GLY A 62 7.58 14.65 6.40
N ALA A 63 8.17 14.07 5.35
CA ALA A 63 7.86 12.71 4.90
C ALA A 63 8.21 11.67 5.98
N ASP A 64 7.86 10.42 5.75
CA ASP A 64 8.13 9.38 6.75
C ASP A 64 9.62 8.99 6.78
N LEU A 65 10.30 9.06 5.62
CA LEU A 65 11.72 8.75 5.47
C LEU A 65 12.53 9.95 4.99
N LYS A 66 13.83 9.93 5.28
CA LYS A 66 14.76 11.05 5.04
C LYS A 66 14.98 11.37 3.56
N ASP A 67 14.84 10.40 2.69
CA ASP A 67 14.94 10.54 1.23
C ASP A 67 13.68 11.17 0.60
N GLY A 68 12.61 11.40 1.37
CA GLY A 68 11.32 11.89 0.89
C GLY A 68 10.29 10.79 0.64
N SER A 69 10.65 9.52 0.86
CA SER A 69 9.73 8.39 0.72
C SER A 69 8.66 8.39 1.81
N ASP A 70 7.48 7.86 1.49
CA ASP A 70 6.32 7.82 2.38
C ASP A 70 5.91 6.38 2.74
N VAL A 71 5.37 6.18 3.94
CA VAL A 71 4.97 4.86 4.44
C VAL A 71 3.50 4.87 4.82
N LYS A 72 2.68 4.09 4.12
CA LYS A 72 1.30 3.85 4.51
C LYS A 72 1.18 2.48 5.15
N ALA A 73 0.49 2.44 6.29
CA ALA A 73 0.32 1.23 7.06
C ALA A 73 -1.16 0.88 7.21
N ALA A 74 -1.47 -0.41 7.17
CA ALA A 74 -2.80 -0.95 7.45
C ALA A 74 -2.66 -2.20 8.32
N ASN A 75 -3.44 -2.28 9.40
CA ASN A 75 -3.50 -3.44 10.28
C ASN A 75 -4.90 -4.03 10.28
N THR A 76 -5.01 -5.35 10.09
CA THR A 76 -6.30 -6.05 10.13
C THR A 76 -6.51 -6.83 11.42
N TRP A 77 -5.54 -6.88 12.33
CA TRP A 77 -5.70 -7.52 13.64
C TRP A 77 -6.69 -6.70 14.49
N GLU A 78 -7.72 -7.35 15.03
CA GLU A 78 -8.84 -6.72 15.78
C GLU A 78 -9.56 -5.58 15.02
N ALA A 79 -9.39 -5.48 13.70
CA ALA A 79 -10.03 -4.43 12.92
C ALA A 79 -11.52 -4.71 12.72
N ILE A 80 -12.37 -3.76 13.12
CA ILE A 80 -13.83 -3.80 12.89
C ILE A 80 -14.13 -3.52 11.41
N ASP A 81 -13.56 -2.42 10.90
CA ASP A 81 -13.72 -2.02 9.51
C ASP A 81 -12.65 -2.62 8.61
N THR A 82 -12.93 -2.65 7.31
CA THR A 82 -11.94 -3.04 6.31
C THR A 82 -10.82 -1.99 6.24
N PRO A 83 -9.57 -2.33 6.65
CA PRO A 83 -8.47 -1.38 6.64
C PRO A 83 -8.09 -0.97 5.22
N ARG A 84 -7.59 0.25 5.08
CA ARG A 84 -7.22 0.90 3.81
C ARG A 84 -5.92 1.64 3.99
N PHE A 85 -5.16 1.79 2.92
CA PHE A 85 -4.13 2.83 2.89
C PHE A 85 -4.81 4.16 2.59
N ASN A 86 -4.82 5.06 3.57
CA ASN A 86 -5.47 6.36 3.48
C ASN A 86 -4.46 7.45 3.09
N GLY A 87 -4.95 8.48 2.39
CA GLY A 87 -4.19 9.67 2.03
C GLY A 87 -2.89 9.33 1.30
N VAL A 88 -2.97 8.36 0.37
CA VAL A 88 -1.79 7.83 -0.33
C VAL A 88 -1.12 8.91 -1.18
N ILE A 89 -1.92 9.79 -1.78
CA ILE A 89 -1.46 10.97 -2.52
C ILE A 89 -2.07 12.24 -1.92
N LYS A 90 -1.40 13.38 -2.10
CA LYS A 90 -1.79 14.65 -1.47
C LYS A 90 -2.97 15.29 -2.20
N ALA A 91 -4.00 15.67 -1.45
CA ALA A 91 -5.14 16.42 -1.95
C ALA A 91 -5.76 17.27 -0.83
N GLY A 92 -6.30 18.45 -1.18
CA GLY A 92 -6.93 19.36 -0.24
C GLY A 92 -5.99 19.95 0.81
N THR A 93 -4.69 20.05 0.53
CA THR A 93 -3.70 20.65 1.43
C THR A 93 -3.27 22.04 0.95
N LYS A 94 -2.63 22.83 1.83
CA LYS A 94 -2.05 24.15 1.46
C LYS A 94 -0.76 24.04 0.63
N SER A 95 -0.33 22.83 0.26
CA SER A 95 0.90 22.62 -0.52
C SER A 95 0.69 23.09 -1.96
N ALA A 96 1.70 23.73 -2.56
CA ALA A 96 1.66 24.17 -3.95
C ALA A 96 1.50 23.01 -4.95
N THR A 97 1.88 21.79 -4.58
CA THR A 97 1.72 20.59 -5.41
C THR A 97 0.46 19.79 -5.05
N SER A 98 -0.39 20.27 -4.13
CA SER A 98 -1.63 19.59 -3.76
C SER A 98 -2.53 19.40 -4.99
N ASP A 99 -3.23 18.27 -5.06
CA ASP A 99 -4.21 17.99 -6.12
C ASP A 99 -3.59 17.88 -7.53
N THR A 100 -2.27 17.62 -7.62
CA THR A 100 -1.54 17.46 -8.89
C THR A 100 -0.56 16.29 -8.85
N LEU A 101 -0.20 15.76 -10.02
CA LEU A 101 0.85 14.75 -10.17
C LEU A 101 2.23 15.23 -9.69
N ALA A 102 2.47 16.54 -9.65
CA ALA A 102 3.73 17.10 -9.14
C ALA A 102 3.99 16.71 -7.67
N SER A 103 2.94 16.34 -6.91
CA SER A 103 3.10 15.81 -5.56
C SER A 103 3.83 14.46 -5.49
N LEU A 104 3.82 13.69 -6.59
CA LEU A 104 4.46 12.39 -6.72
C LEU A 104 5.95 12.52 -7.07
N ASP A 105 6.32 13.61 -7.72
CA ASP A 105 7.68 13.82 -8.23
C ASP A 105 8.70 13.97 -7.09
N GLY A 106 8.26 14.39 -5.90
CA GLY A 106 9.09 14.47 -4.69
C GLY A 106 9.11 13.21 -3.83
N MET A 107 8.47 12.10 -4.25
CA MET A 107 8.35 10.86 -3.48
C MET A 107 9.07 9.71 -4.21
N PRO A 108 10.31 9.36 -3.84
CA PRO A 108 11.06 8.30 -4.51
C PRO A 108 10.37 6.95 -4.38
N PHE A 109 9.97 6.60 -3.15
CA PHE A 109 9.24 5.37 -2.86
C PHE A 109 7.99 5.66 -2.05
N LEU A 110 6.94 4.91 -2.38
CA LEU A 110 5.74 4.78 -1.56
C LEU A 110 5.68 3.34 -1.08
N PHE A 111 5.88 3.15 0.23
CA PHE A 111 5.79 1.84 0.87
C PHE A 111 4.40 1.62 1.42
N LEU A 112 3.79 0.49 1.06
CA LEU A 112 2.48 0.07 1.53
C LEU A 112 2.67 -1.17 2.42
N VAL A 113 2.53 -1.01 3.73
CA VAL A 113 2.79 -2.06 4.73
C VAL A 113 1.49 -2.57 5.31
N MET A 114 1.20 -3.84 5.08
CA MET A 114 0.00 -4.49 5.60
C MET A 114 0.36 -5.57 6.61
N TRP A 115 -0.30 -5.49 7.76
CA TRP A 115 -0.29 -6.50 8.82
C TRP A 115 -1.64 -7.20 8.77
N ASP A 116 -1.64 -8.44 8.32
CA ASP A 116 -2.86 -9.22 8.14
C ASP A 116 -2.69 -10.69 8.52
N GLN A 117 -3.55 -11.53 7.97
CA GLN A 117 -3.47 -12.97 8.10
C GLN A 117 -3.56 -13.63 6.72
N THR A 118 -3.01 -14.83 6.56
CA THR A 118 -3.26 -15.68 5.40
C THR A 118 -4.69 -16.23 5.43
N LYS A 119 -5.08 -16.96 4.38
CA LYS A 119 -6.36 -17.69 4.35
C LYS A 119 -6.48 -18.68 5.51
N GLU A 120 -5.35 -19.29 5.88
CA GLU A 120 -5.19 -20.24 6.99
C GLU A 120 -5.07 -19.56 8.36
N LYS A 121 -5.30 -18.24 8.43
CA LYS A 121 -5.24 -17.43 9.66
C LYS A 121 -3.86 -17.28 10.29
N ALA A 122 -2.79 -17.64 9.58
CA ALA A 122 -1.43 -17.36 10.02
C ALA A 122 -1.14 -15.86 9.91
N ALA A 123 -0.53 -15.26 10.94
CA ALA A 123 -0.20 -13.83 10.92
C ALA A 123 0.81 -13.53 9.81
N ARG A 124 0.64 -12.40 9.11
CA ARG A 124 1.40 -12.07 7.92
C ARG A 124 1.72 -10.58 7.88
N CYS A 125 2.93 -10.25 7.44
CA CYS A 125 3.32 -8.89 7.07
C CYS A 125 3.68 -8.86 5.59
N ARG A 126 3.14 -7.90 4.84
CA ARG A 126 3.42 -7.67 3.43
C ARG A 126 3.81 -6.22 3.20
N ILE A 127 4.79 -6.02 2.32
CA ILE A 127 5.29 -4.71 1.94
C ILE A 127 5.31 -4.65 0.43
N TRP A 128 4.50 -3.75 -0.13
CA TRP A 128 4.62 -3.35 -1.52
C TRP A 128 5.39 -2.05 -1.62
N CYS A 129 6.10 -1.86 -2.72
CA CYS A 129 6.81 -0.62 -3.01
C CYS A 129 6.42 -0.13 -4.40
N VAL A 130 6.00 1.13 -4.45
CA VAL A 130 5.75 1.85 -5.70
C VAL A 130 6.85 2.88 -5.87
N ARG A 131 7.17 3.20 -7.13
CA ARG A 131 8.02 4.33 -7.51
C ARG A 131 7.17 5.42 -8.15
N PRO A 132 6.54 6.33 -7.38
CA PRO A 132 5.57 7.30 -7.92
C PRO A 132 6.10 8.17 -9.06
N GLN A 133 7.42 8.40 -9.10
CA GLN A 133 8.09 9.15 -10.16
C GLN A 133 8.14 8.39 -11.50
N ALA A 134 8.26 7.07 -11.47
CA ALA A 134 8.58 6.24 -12.63
C ALA A 134 7.45 5.27 -13.02
N ASP A 135 6.45 5.06 -12.16
CA ASP A 135 5.39 4.09 -12.37
C ASP A 135 4.25 4.64 -13.24
N PRO A 136 4.18 4.28 -14.54
CA PRO A 136 3.21 4.88 -15.45
C PRO A 136 1.77 4.48 -15.10
N ARG A 137 1.55 3.27 -14.60
CA ARG A 137 0.22 2.75 -14.28
C ARG A 137 -0.32 3.39 -13.01
N PHE A 138 0.52 3.50 -11.99
CA PHE A 138 0.15 4.21 -10.76
C PHE A 138 -0.12 5.69 -11.02
N ARG A 139 0.74 6.35 -11.81
CA ARG A 139 0.55 7.76 -12.18
C ARG A 139 -0.74 8.00 -12.97
N ALA A 140 -1.06 7.14 -13.94
CA ALA A 140 -2.31 7.25 -14.70
C ALA A 140 -3.56 7.13 -13.80
N MET A 141 -3.55 6.20 -12.85
CA MET A 141 -4.64 6.07 -11.87
C MET A 141 -4.76 7.32 -10.97
N CYS A 142 -3.64 7.87 -10.52
CA CYS A 142 -3.63 9.12 -9.75
C CYS A 142 -4.13 10.31 -10.57
N GLU A 143 -3.75 10.40 -11.84
CA GLU A 143 -4.18 11.44 -12.77
C GLU A 143 -5.71 11.40 -12.97
N ALA A 144 -6.27 10.22 -13.23
CA ALA A 144 -7.71 10.03 -13.37
C ALA A 144 -8.47 10.47 -12.11
N TRP A 145 -7.93 10.13 -10.93
CA TRP A 145 -8.53 10.55 -9.65
C TRP A 145 -8.45 12.06 -9.44
N TYR A 146 -7.31 12.70 -9.74
CA TYR A 146 -7.17 14.16 -9.65
C TYR A 146 -8.09 14.88 -10.65
N ALA A 147 -8.22 14.38 -11.88
CA ALA A 147 -9.13 14.94 -12.87
C ALA A 147 -10.59 14.88 -12.41
N ALA A 148 -11.01 13.76 -11.81
CA ALA A 148 -12.36 13.61 -11.26
C ALA A 148 -12.62 14.51 -10.04
N ARG A 149 -11.59 14.85 -9.26
CA ARG A 149 -11.70 15.90 -8.22
C ARG A 149 -11.85 17.28 -8.83
N ALA A 150 -11.01 17.61 -9.80
CA ALA A 150 -11.02 18.93 -10.45
C ALA A 150 -12.36 19.21 -11.15
N SER A 151 -13.00 18.18 -11.73
CA SER A 151 -14.33 18.29 -12.33
C SER A 151 -15.49 18.29 -11.33
N GLY A 152 -15.22 18.00 -10.06
CA GLY A 152 -16.25 17.86 -9.01
C GLY A 152 -17.01 16.53 -9.03
N ALA A 153 -16.64 15.58 -9.90
CA ALA A 153 -17.23 14.24 -9.91
C ALA A 153 -16.98 13.47 -8.59
N ILE A 154 -15.88 13.78 -7.89
CA ILE A 154 -15.63 13.34 -6.52
C ILE A 154 -15.22 14.51 -5.63
N SER A 155 -15.70 14.53 -4.39
CA SER A 155 -15.37 15.56 -3.38
C SER A 155 -14.30 15.11 -2.38
N SER A 156 -14.12 13.79 -2.21
CA SER A 156 -13.20 13.21 -1.22
C SER A 156 -11.75 13.59 -1.47
N THR A 157 -11.10 14.20 -0.47
CA THR A 157 -9.66 14.50 -0.45
C THR A 157 -8.82 13.30 -0.04
N ASN A 158 -9.45 12.18 0.32
CA ASN A 158 -8.78 11.00 0.80
C ASN A 158 -8.68 9.96 -0.32
N PHE A 159 -7.53 9.95 -1.01
CA PHE A 159 -7.21 8.86 -1.93
C PHE A 159 -6.96 7.58 -1.13
N GLN A 160 -7.82 6.59 -1.30
CA GLN A 160 -7.79 5.33 -0.56
C GLN A 160 -7.39 4.17 -1.45
N LEU A 161 -6.49 3.32 -0.98
CA LEU A 161 -6.20 2.03 -1.60
C LEU A 161 -6.72 0.90 -0.72
N HIS A 162 -7.34 -0.11 -1.34
CA HIS A 162 -7.97 -1.25 -0.68
C HIS A 162 -7.10 -2.49 -0.87
N PRO A 163 -6.31 -2.89 0.16
CA PRO A 163 -5.38 -4.00 0.02
C PRO A 163 -6.10 -5.37 0.03
N PRO A 164 -5.44 -6.41 -0.52
CA PRO A 164 -5.98 -7.77 -0.62
C PRO A 164 -5.93 -8.51 0.73
N ARG A 165 -6.76 -8.10 1.68
CA ARG A 165 -6.83 -8.69 3.04
C ARG A 165 -7.18 -10.17 3.00
N GLY A 166 -6.36 -11.01 3.62
CA GLY A 166 -6.64 -12.45 3.70
C GLY A 166 -6.55 -13.17 2.35
N LEU A 167 -6.10 -12.48 1.30
CA LEU A 167 -5.93 -13.02 -0.04
C LEU A 167 -4.43 -13.07 -0.36
N ASP A 168 -4.01 -14.13 -1.03
CA ASP A 168 -2.63 -14.33 -1.48
C ASP A 168 -2.46 -13.69 -2.87
N ALA A 169 -2.69 -12.39 -2.91
CA ALA A 169 -2.62 -11.58 -4.11
C ALA A 169 -1.89 -10.26 -3.81
N ASN A 170 -1.40 -9.62 -4.87
CA ASN A 170 -0.79 -8.29 -4.84
C ASN A 170 -1.67 -7.23 -5.53
N ALA A 171 -2.90 -7.60 -5.89
CA ALA A 171 -3.88 -6.68 -6.44
C ALA A 171 -4.43 -5.78 -5.34
N ILE A 172 -4.10 -4.49 -5.40
CA ILE A 172 -4.66 -3.46 -4.52
C ILE A 172 -5.64 -2.63 -5.35
N ARG A 173 -6.84 -2.40 -4.80
CA ARG A 173 -7.97 -1.83 -5.53
C ARG A 173 -8.19 -0.36 -5.21
N ASN A 174 -8.67 0.38 -6.20
CA ASN A 174 -9.17 1.75 -6.11
C ASN A 174 -10.27 1.94 -7.15
N THR A 175 -11.21 2.87 -6.90
CA THR A 175 -12.29 3.19 -7.85
C THR A 175 -11.79 3.60 -9.23
N PHE A 176 -10.55 4.10 -9.34
CA PHE A 176 -9.92 4.59 -10.57
C PHE A 176 -8.91 3.60 -11.16
N GLY A 177 -8.76 2.40 -10.57
CA GLY A 177 -7.85 1.38 -11.08
C GLY A 177 -7.56 0.28 -10.07
N ASN A 178 -7.50 -0.96 -10.57
CA ASN A 178 -6.97 -2.09 -9.85
C ASN A 178 -5.60 -2.43 -10.43
N LEU A 179 -4.56 -2.38 -9.61
CA LEU A 179 -3.20 -2.67 -10.05
C LEU A 179 -2.63 -3.83 -9.23
N HIS A 180 -1.77 -4.63 -9.85
CA HIS A 180 -0.86 -5.53 -9.15
C HIS A 180 0.39 -4.75 -8.77
N TYR A 181 0.63 -4.65 -7.47
CA TYR A 181 1.73 -3.87 -6.92
C TYR A 181 2.99 -4.72 -6.75
N PRO A 182 4.19 -4.18 -7.01
CA PRO A 182 5.45 -4.88 -6.77
C PRO A 182 5.62 -5.25 -5.29
N LEU A 183 5.78 -6.54 -5.01
CA LEU A 183 5.95 -7.05 -3.64
C LEU A 183 7.43 -7.04 -3.25
N LEU A 184 7.80 -6.12 -2.36
CA LEU A 184 9.16 -6.02 -1.83
C LEU A 184 9.44 -7.09 -0.78
N PHE A 185 8.48 -7.35 0.12
CA PHE A 185 8.69 -8.25 1.24
C PHE A 185 7.39 -8.92 1.69
N CYS A 186 7.46 -10.20 2.03
CA CYS A 186 6.38 -10.95 2.68
C CYS A 186 6.97 -11.91 3.70
N ALA A 187 6.46 -11.85 4.92
CA ALA A 187 6.77 -12.81 5.97
C ALA A 187 5.48 -13.35 6.60
N ILE A 188 5.50 -14.63 6.94
CA ILE A 188 4.36 -15.35 7.52
C ILE A 188 4.82 -15.99 8.82
N ARG A 189 4.02 -15.86 9.87
CA ARG A 189 4.27 -16.49 11.15
C ARG A 189 3.96 -17.98 11.08
N SER A 190 4.95 -18.81 11.38
CA SER A 190 4.83 -20.26 11.50
C SER A 190 5.21 -20.65 12.93
N GLY A 191 4.26 -21.19 13.69
CA GLY A 191 4.46 -21.47 15.11
C GLY A 191 4.75 -20.20 15.92
N ASP A 192 5.96 -20.09 16.45
CA ASP A 192 6.40 -19.04 17.37
C ASP A 192 7.17 -17.89 16.72
N ARG A 193 7.41 -17.94 15.40
CA ARG A 193 8.24 -16.95 14.71
C ARG A 193 7.74 -16.61 13.31
N TYR A 194 8.11 -15.44 12.83
CA TYR A 194 7.99 -15.09 11.41
C TYR A 194 9.10 -15.74 10.58
N ASP A 195 8.71 -16.28 9.43
CA ASP A 195 9.62 -16.73 8.39
C ASP A 195 9.43 -15.86 7.14
N VAL A 196 10.53 -15.48 6.50
CA VAL A 196 10.48 -14.80 5.20
C VAL A 196 9.95 -15.76 4.13
N LYS A 197 8.96 -15.28 3.36
CA LYS A 197 8.45 -15.97 2.16
C LYS A 197 8.96 -15.33 0.88
N THR A 198 9.05 -14.01 0.87
CA THR A 198 9.57 -13.25 -0.27
C THR A 198 10.34 -12.06 0.27
N TYR A 199 11.51 -11.81 -0.31
CA TYR A 199 12.20 -10.54 -0.21
C TYR A 199 12.87 -10.28 -1.55
N ASP A 200 12.41 -9.25 -2.25
CA ASP A 200 12.89 -8.90 -3.59
C ASP A 200 13.37 -7.43 -3.59
N PRO A 201 14.65 -7.18 -3.28
CA PRO A 201 15.19 -5.82 -3.27
C PRO A 201 15.22 -5.17 -4.66
N GLU A 202 15.14 -5.95 -5.76
CA GLU A 202 15.11 -5.41 -7.13
C GLU A 202 13.82 -4.66 -7.44
N VAL A 203 12.78 -4.83 -6.62
CA VAL A 203 11.59 -3.98 -6.66
C VAL A 203 11.94 -2.50 -6.45
N LEU A 204 12.96 -2.17 -5.65
CA LEU A 204 13.35 -0.78 -5.42
C LEU A 204 13.89 -0.08 -6.69
N PRO A 205 14.83 -0.65 -7.47
CA PRO A 205 15.28 -0.05 -8.71
C PRO A 205 14.40 -0.36 -9.92
N ASN A 206 13.58 -1.43 -9.92
CA ASN A 206 12.95 -1.95 -11.13
C ASN A 206 11.44 -2.18 -11.03
N GLY A 207 10.86 -2.22 -9.82
CA GLY A 207 9.45 -2.52 -9.61
C GLY A 207 8.51 -1.49 -10.25
N LEU A 208 7.50 -1.97 -10.98
CA LEU A 208 6.43 -1.17 -11.58
C LEU A 208 5.10 -1.90 -11.40
N CYS A 209 4.03 -1.17 -11.11
CA CYS A 209 2.69 -1.72 -11.08
C CYS A 209 2.29 -2.26 -12.46
N THR A 210 1.54 -3.35 -12.46
CA THR A 210 0.90 -3.90 -13.66
C THR A 210 -0.61 -3.83 -13.51
N LEU A 211 -1.36 -4.00 -14.60
CA LEU A 211 -2.82 -4.03 -14.54
C LEU A 211 -3.29 -5.25 -13.77
N GLY A 212 -4.30 -5.07 -12.90
CA GLY A 212 -4.99 -6.18 -12.25
C GLY A 212 -5.69 -7.09 -13.27
N ASP A 213 -5.99 -8.32 -12.86
CA ASP A 213 -6.55 -9.36 -13.74
C ASP A 213 -7.89 -8.92 -14.39
N ASP A 214 -8.67 -8.07 -13.71
CA ASP A 214 -9.93 -7.51 -14.24
C ASP A 214 -9.72 -6.40 -15.30
N ALA A 215 -8.56 -5.71 -15.26
CA ALA A 215 -8.25 -4.59 -16.15
C ALA A 215 -7.47 -5.04 -17.40
N ALA A 216 -6.70 -6.12 -17.31
CA ALA A 216 -6.04 -6.73 -18.48
C ALA A 216 -7.07 -7.24 -19.51
N ALA A 217 -8.22 -7.72 -19.06
CA ALA A 217 -9.33 -8.11 -19.93
C ALA A 217 -9.95 -6.92 -20.70
N ALA A 218 -9.95 -5.71 -20.10
CA ALA A 218 -10.44 -4.50 -20.75
C ALA A 218 -9.42 -3.91 -21.74
N GLU A 219 -8.11 -4.03 -21.50
CA GLU A 219 -7.07 -3.55 -22.42
C GLU A 219 -6.97 -4.42 -23.70
N ILE A 220 -7.27 -5.73 -23.60
CA ILE A 220 -7.37 -6.64 -24.77
C ILE A 220 -8.56 -6.24 -25.67
N LEU A 221 -9.68 -5.81 -25.09
CA LEU A 221 -10.87 -5.39 -25.84
C LEU A 221 -10.71 -4.02 -26.52
N VAL A 222 -9.79 -3.16 -26.07
CA VAL A 222 -9.53 -1.86 -26.72
C VAL A 222 -8.56 -2.01 -27.90
N HIS A 223 -7.75 -3.08 -27.93
CA HIS A 223 -6.86 -3.38 -29.06
C HIS A 223 -7.51 -4.24 -30.16
N GLU A 224 -8.65 -4.87 -29.90
CA GLU A 224 -9.47 -5.54 -30.92
C GLU A 224 -10.71 -4.69 -31.26
N GLY A 225 -10.53 -3.68 -32.12
CA GLY A 225 -11.62 -3.10 -32.90
C GLY A 225 -12.47 -2.04 -32.19
N VAL A 226 -12.01 -0.79 -32.23
CA VAL A 226 -12.91 0.36 -32.15
C VAL A 226 -13.40 0.66 -33.56
N GLU A 227 -14.56 0.13 -33.92
CA GLU A 227 -15.53 0.72 -34.85
C GLU A 227 -16.89 0.04 -34.56
N ASP A 228 -17.95 0.83 -34.49
CA ASP A 228 -19.36 0.42 -34.28
C ASP A 228 -19.80 0.02 -32.86
N LEU A 229 -19.93 1.00 -31.95
CA LEU A 229 -20.88 0.90 -30.83
C LEU A 229 -21.55 2.24 -30.45
N PHE A 230 -21.57 3.21 -31.37
CA PHE A 230 -22.39 4.41 -31.28
C PHE A 230 -23.34 4.47 -32.48
N THR A 231 -24.39 3.65 -32.49
CA THR A 231 -25.63 3.84 -33.27
C THR A 231 -26.62 2.71 -32.92
N ALA A 232 -27.25 2.78 -31.74
CA ALA A 232 -28.49 2.05 -31.48
C ALA A 232 -29.17 2.52 -30.19
N THR A 233 -29.63 3.77 -30.16
CA THR A 233 -30.77 4.13 -29.31
C THR A 233 -31.72 5.01 -30.12
N GLU A 234 -32.28 4.42 -31.17
CA GLU A 234 -33.57 4.82 -31.72
C GLU A 234 -34.41 3.56 -31.94
N GLU A 235 -35.67 3.67 -31.51
CA GLU A 235 -36.81 2.78 -31.77
C GLU A 235 -36.79 1.35 -31.17
N ARG A 236 -37.65 1.12 -30.16
CA ARG A 236 -38.96 0.44 -30.37
C ARG A 236 -39.72 0.21 -29.06
N THR A 237 -40.98 0.66 -29.11
CA THR A 237 -42.19 0.30 -28.33
C THR A 237 -42.23 0.55 -26.84
#